data_AF-A0A7V4N3J2-F1
#
_entry.id   AF-A0A7V4N3J2-F1
#
_cell.length_a   1.000
_cell.length_b   1.000
_cell.length_c   1.000
_cell.angle_alpha   90.00
_cell.angle_beta   90.00
_cell.angle_gamma   90.00
#
_symmetry.space_group_name_H-M   'P 1'
#
loop_
_entity.id
_entity.type
_entity.pdbx_description
1 polymer ?
#
loop_
_entity_poly.entity_id
_entity_poly.type
_entity_poly.pdbx_seq_one_letter_code
_entity_poly.pdbx_strand_id
1 'polypeptide(L)'
;MKKYRLLLIIIINFILVFFIIGCKPEKPKEFKAVPLSENEVDPEVWGKVYPIHYEMYKQSQEPTPAGKSKYKRGWDTDKIIYDKLSEYPFMALLYNGWGFGIEYNEPRAHFYRIIDQLEIDPSRLKPGGVCLTCKTTYAPELEAKYGLAYYNRPYKEVWSWIPEKHRKLGDSCLDCHNPKDASLHIRRGFTLVKALQTMGVDTKNIPHQLMRSIVCAQCHVTYVIPRDKDMKPTGLFFPWQGSKLGAITIENIIKVFKSDPSYAEWKQAVTGFKLSYIRHPEFELFSNNSTHWNAGVACADCHMPYKKVGGFKVSEHRIMSPLKNDMKPCLQCHSETPEWLKEQVIGIQDRTMSLLLRAGYQTAVSAKLFELANKAQENGKKLDQVLYNKAKDLYTEALYRVIFIGAENSIGFHNPTEAQRVLGDAIAYASKSEAVLRTMLAKAGVEVPVNINLELDKYLNNRGEKKLKFKPEQEFKDPFGTQQNIEVLLK
;
A
#
# COMPACT_ATOMS: atom_id res chain seq x y z
N MET A 1 18.43 76.96 -6.68
CA MET A 1 17.91 75.66 -7.19
C MET A 1 18.84 74.45 -6.99
N LYS A 2 20.19 74.57 -7.12
CA LYS A 2 21.12 73.42 -6.94
C LYS A 2 21.17 72.82 -5.52
N LYS A 3 21.12 73.64 -4.46
CA LYS A 3 21.18 73.15 -3.06
C LYS A 3 19.97 72.30 -2.66
N TYR A 4 18.77 72.66 -3.11
CA TYR A 4 17.54 71.91 -2.81
C TYR A 4 17.46 70.57 -3.55
N ARG A 5 18.04 70.47 -4.77
CA ARG A 5 18.14 69.19 -5.49
C ARG A 5 19.07 68.20 -4.79
N LEU A 6 20.19 68.66 -4.23
CA LEU A 6 21.13 67.80 -3.51
C LEU A 6 20.50 67.24 -2.22
N LEU A 7 19.75 68.09 -1.49
CA LEU A 7 19.05 67.66 -0.27
C LEU A 7 17.96 66.62 -0.56
N LEU A 8 17.20 66.81 -1.65
CA LEU A 8 16.16 65.87 -2.07
C LEU A 8 16.74 64.51 -2.47
N ILE A 9 17.87 64.49 -3.17
CA ILE A 9 18.57 63.26 -3.56
C ILE A 9 19.09 62.50 -2.34
N ILE A 10 19.61 63.21 -1.33
CA ILE A 10 20.08 62.59 -0.08
C ILE A 10 18.91 61.98 0.68
N ILE A 11 17.78 62.68 0.79
CA ILE A 11 16.58 62.18 1.48
C ILE A 11 16.00 60.94 0.76
N ILE A 12 15.91 60.96 -0.57
CA ILE A 12 15.42 59.81 -1.35
C ILE A 12 16.35 58.60 -1.19
N ASN A 13 17.68 58.81 -1.21
CA ASN A 13 18.63 57.72 -0.97
C ASN A 13 18.53 57.19 0.47
N PHE A 14 18.31 58.05 1.47
CA PHE A 14 18.12 57.62 2.85
C PHE A 14 16.84 56.79 3.04
N ILE A 15 15.74 57.20 2.38
CA ILE A 15 14.47 56.46 2.39
C ILE A 15 14.62 55.11 1.68
N LEU A 16 15.32 55.05 0.54
CA LEU A 16 15.58 53.79 -0.16
C LEU A 16 16.43 52.83 0.68
N VAL A 17 17.47 53.33 1.37
CA VAL A 17 18.30 52.52 2.26
C VAL A 17 17.49 51.99 3.45
N PHE A 18 16.60 52.80 4.02
CA PHE A 18 15.69 52.35 5.09
C PHE A 18 14.70 51.28 4.62
N PHE A 19 14.16 51.39 3.39
CA PHE A 19 13.29 50.37 2.81
C PHE A 19 14.02 49.05 2.51
N ILE A 20 15.30 49.10 2.10
CA ILE A 20 16.12 47.90 1.86
C ILE A 20 16.51 47.21 3.18
N ILE A 21 16.70 47.96 4.26
CA ILE A 21 17.00 47.40 5.59
C ILE A 21 15.74 46.82 6.26
N GLY A 22 14.57 47.43 6.04
CA GLY A 22 13.27 46.98 6.58
C GLY A 22 12.69 45.72 5.93
N CYS A 23 13.20 45.32 4.76
CA CYS A 23 12.75 44.14 4.00
C CYS A 23 13.81 43.02 3.94
N LYS A 24 14.63 42.84 4.98
CA LYS A 24 15.39 41.59 5.09
C LYS A 24 14.44 40.46 5.53
N PRO A 25 14.27 39.38 4.75
CA PRO A 25 13.59 38.20 5.27
C PRO A 25 14.29 37.75 6.56
N GLU A 26 13.52 37.52 7.63
CA GLU A 26 14.05 36.97 8.88
C GLU A 26 14.91 35.74 8.53
N LYS A 27 16.18 35.75 8.96
CA LYS A 27 17.03 34.57 8.83
C LYS A 27 16.31 33.41 9.52
N PRO A 28 16.29 32.19 8.94
CA PRO A 28 15.69 31.03 9.59
C PRO A 28 16.27 30.91 11.00
N LYS A 29 15.42 31.02 12.02
CA LYS A 29 15.86 30.81 13.41
C LYS A 29 16.22 29.34 13.56
N GLU A 30 17.48 29.04 13.84
CA GLU A 30 17.90 27.70 14.22
C GLU A 30 17.17 27.31 15.51
N PHE A 31 16.40 26.23 15.47
CA PHE A 31 15.84 25.63 16.67
C PHE A 31 17.02 25.12 17.52
N LYS A 32 17.30 25.75 18.65
CA LYS A 32 18.21 25.20 19.66
C LYS A 32 17.51 24.01 20.31
N ALA A 33 17.76 22.81 19.79
CA ALA A 33 17.17 21.58 20.26
C ALA A 33 17.61 21.25 21.68
N VAL A 34 16.67 20.88 22.54
CA VAL A 34 16.97 20.05 23.72
C VAL A 34 17.43 18.70 23.17
N PRO A 35 18.54 18.11 23.65
CA PRO A 35 19.00 16.82 23.15
C PRO A 35 17.95 15.74 23.43
N LEU A 36 17.56 15.02 22.38
CA LEU A 36 16.71 13.83 22.47
C LEU A 36 17.57 12.61 22.83
N SER A 37 16.98 11.65 23.56
CA SER A 37 17.65 10.37 23.82
C SER A 37 17.81 9.55 22.53
N GLU A 38 18.86 8.73 22.42
CA GLU A 38 19.17 7.96 21.20
C GLU A 38 18.05 7.00 20.77
N ASN A 39 17.20 6.58 21.72
CA ASN A 39 16.03 5.72 21.48
C ASN A 39 14.74 6.39 21.96
N GLU A 40 14.63 7.71 21.81
CA GLU A 40 13.41 8.43 22.17
C GLU A 40 12.26 8.01 21.25
N VAL A 41 11.31 7.24 21.78
CA VAL A 41 10.17 6.74 21.02
C VAL A 41 8.93 7.62 21.17
N ASP A 42 8.86 8.47 22.19
CA ASP A 42 7.67 9.22 22.54
C ASP A 42 7.54 10.48 21.66
N PRO A 43 6.55 10.54 20.74
CA PRO A 43 6.38 11.70 19.86
C PRO A 43 6.15 13.02 20.62
N GLU A 44 5.63 12.98 21.85
CA GLU A 44 5.46 14.19 22.67
C GLU A 44 6.81 14.80 23.06
N VAL A 45 7.82 13.95 23.34
CA VAL A 45 9.18 14.42 23.65
C VAL A 45 9.82 15.03 22.42
N TRP A 46 9.67 14.40 21.26
CA TRP A 46 10.06 14.98 19.97
C TRP A 46 9.35 16.31 19.69
N GLY A 47 8.06 16.40 20.02
CA GLY A 47 7.24 17.60 19.83
C GLY A 47 7.67 18.82 20.66
N LYS A 48 8.41 18.62 21.76
CA LYS A 48 9.03 19.73 22.50
C LYS A 48 10.17 20.38 21.70
N VAL A 49 10.82 19.62 20.82
CA VAL A 49 11.92 20.08 19.97
C VAL A 49 11.43 20.51 18.59
N TYR A 50 10.50 19.75 18.00
CA TYR A 50 9.93 19.97 16.67
C TYR A 50 8.41 20.18 16.70
N PRO A 51 7.92 21.24 17.38
CA PRO A 51 6.48 21.41 17.67
C PRO A 51 5.62 21.51 16.41
N ILE A 52 6.13 22.14 15.35
CA ILE A 52 5.40 22.29 14.08
C ILE A 52 5.15 20.92 13.43
N HIS A 53 6.17 20.07 13.34
CA HIS A 53 6.05 18.74 12.73
C HIS A 53 5.20 17.80 13.60
N TYR A 54 5.32 17.90 14.93
CA TYR A 54 4.49 17.12 15.85
C TYR A 54 3.02 17.50 15.76
N GLU A 55 2.69 18.78 15.62
CA GLU A 55 1.31 19.22 15.42
C GLU A 55 0.73 18.65 14.12
N MET A 56 1.48 18.71 13.02
CA MET A 56 1.08 18.09 11.75
C MET A 56 0.87 16.58 11.86
N TYR A 57 1.78 15.88 12.56
CA TYR A 57 1.62 14.45 12.85
C TYR A 57 0.35 14.17 13.64
N LYS A 58 0.05 14.95 14.69
CA LYS A 58 -1.20 14.79 15.47
C LYS A 58 -2.45 15.01 14.64
N GLN A 59 -2.45 15.95 13.69
CA GLN A 59 -3.58 16.18 12.79
C GLN A 59 -3.95 14.96 11.93
N SER A 60 -3.07 13.96 11.84
CA SER A 60 -3.40 12.69 11.17
C SER A 60 -4.50 11.88 11.90
N GLN A 61 -4.83 12.23 13.13
CA GLN A 61 -6.03 11.73 13.84
C GLN A 61 -7.33 12.19 13.18
N GLU A 62 -7.34 13.39 12.61
CA GLU A 62 -8.57 13.95 12.05
C GLU A 62 -8.91 13.30 10.71
N PRO A 63 -10.21 12.99 10.47
CA PRO A 63 -10.65 12.46 9.19
C PRO A 63 -10.26 13.37 8.02
N THR A 64 -10.00 12.78 6.85
CA THR A 64 -9.65 13.54 5.65
C THR A 64 -10.89 14.09 4.94
N PRO A 65 -10.79 15.15 4.13
CA PRO A 65 -11.98 15.72 3.45
C PRO A 65 -12.69 14.72 2.53
N ALA A 66 -14.00 14.50 2.76
CA ALA A 66 -14.84 13.68 1.89
C ALA A 66 -15.04 14.31 0.50
N GLY A 67 -15.38 13.48 -0.49
CA GLY A 67 -15.71 13.91 -1.86
C GLY A 67 -14.54 14.40 -2.71
N LYS A 68 -13.31 14.34 -2.19
CA LYS A 68 -12.11 14.77 -2.91
C LYS A 68 -11.47 13.65 -3.74
N SER A 69 -11.47 12.42 -3.22
CA SER A 69 -10.93 11.22 -3.88
C SER A 69 -12.04 10.30 -4.34
N LYS A 70 -11.92 9.72 -5.55
CA LYS A 70 -12.89 8.77 -6.10
C LYS A 70 -12.73 7.37 -5.49
N TYR A 71 -11.48 6.88 -5.42
CA TYR A 71 -11.18 5.49 -5.05
C TYR A 71 -10.53 5.30 -3.68
N LYS A 72 -9.98 6.36 -3.08
CA LYS A 72 -9.27 6.29 -1.79
C LYS A 72 -9.97 7.13 -0.74
N ARG A 73 -11.03 6.57 -0.17
CA ARG A 73 -12.02 7.23 0.70
C ARG A 73 -11.93 6.82 2.18
N GLY A 74 -10.97 5.98 2.55
CA GLY A 74 -10.81 5.49 3.92
C GLY A 74 -10.70 6.63 4.94
N TRP A 75 -11.59 6.63 5.93
CA TRP A 75 -11.65 7.60 7.04
C TRP A 75 -11.73 9.07 6.58
N ASP A 76 -12.68 9.34 5.69
CA ASP A 76 -13.06 10.69 5.34
C ASP A 76 -13.97 11.34 6.40
N THR A 77 -14.37 12.60 6.20
CA THR A 77 -15.27 13.33 7.11
C THR A 77 -16.67 12.69 7.23
N ASP A 78 -16.98 11.71 6.37
CA ASP A 78 -18.13 10.80 6.52
C ASP A 78 -17.94 9.75 7.64
N LYS A 79 -16.71 9.60 8.15
CA LYS A 79 -16.27 8.65 9.18
C LYS A 79 -16.53 7.19 8.81
N ILE A 80 -16.59 6.89 7.52
CA ILE A 80 -16.85 5.53 7.03
C ILE A 80 -15.54 4.75 6.95
N ILE A 81 -15.57 3.52 7.48
CA ILE A 81 -14.58 2.48 7.17
C ILE A 81 -15.09 1.76 5.91
N TYR A 82 -14.45 2.05 4.79
CA TYR A 82 -14.76 1.46 3.49
C TYR A 82 -14.21 0.03 3.43
N ASP A 83 -15.10 -0.91 3.10
CA ASP A 83 -14.80 -2.35 3.01
C ASP A 83 -14.42 -2.71 1.57
N LYS A 84 -13.14 -3.06 1.34
CA LYS A 84 -12.66 -3.38 0.01
C LYS A 84 -13.33 -4.61 -0.59
N LEU A 85 -13.86 -5.52 0.23
CA LEU A 85 -14.60 -6.67 -0.29
C LEU A 85 -15.97 -6.27 -0.84
N SER A 86 -16.54 -5.15 -0.37
CA SER A 86 -17.73 -4.54 -0.96
C SER A 86 -17.38 -3.66 -2.16
N GLU A 87 -16.28 -2.91 -2.11
CA GLU A 87 -15.79 -2.11 -3.24
C GLU A 87 -15.41 -2.97 -4.46
N TYR A 88 -14.81 -4.15 -4.21
CA TYR A 88 -14.34 -5.11 -5.21
C TYR A 88 -14.91 -6.52 -4.94
N PRO A 89 -16.17 -6.82 -5.31
CA PRO A 89 -16.85 -8.06 -4.92
C PRO A 89 -16.10 -9.37 -5.22
N PHE A 90 -15.38 -9.43 -6.35
CA PHE A 90 -14.56 -10.60 -6.70
C PHE A 90 -13.47 -10.92 -5.67
N MET A 91 -12.99 -9.94 -4.90
CA MET A 91 -11.97 -10.15 -3.85
C MET A 91 -12.51 -11.04 -2.73
N ALA A 92 -13.80 -10.95 -2.40
CA ALA A 92 -14.39 -11.79 -1.34
C ALA A 92 -14.30 -13.29 -1.69
N LEU A 93 -14.53 -13.62 -2.98
CA LEU A 93 -14.36 -14.97 -3.51
C LEU A 93 -12.89 -15.34 -3.58
N LEU A 94 -12.07 -14.51 -4.22
CA LEU A 94 -10.65 -14.82 -4.45
C LEU A 94 -9.85 -14.91 -3.14
N TYR A 95 -10.20 -14.15 -2.10
CA TYR A 95 -9.48 -14.16 -0.83
C TYR A 95 -10.13 -15.07 0.22
N ASN A 96 -11.17 -15.83 -0.14
CA ASN A 96 -11.80 -16.75 0.78
C ASN A 96 -10.84 -17.87 1.20
N GLY A 97 -10.76 -18.14 2.50
CA GLY A 97 -9.85 -19.14 3.09
C GLY A 97 -8.93 -18.59 4.19
N TRP A 98 -8.90 -17.27 4.37
CA TRP A 98 -8.16 -16.60 5.45
C TRP A 98 -8.72 -15.18 5.68
N GLY A 99 -8.09 -14.40 6.56
CA GLY A 99 -8.67 -13.15 7.04
C GLY A 99 -8.90 -12.06 5.98
N PHE A 100 -8.17 -12.05 4.86
CA PHE A 100 -8.41 -11.06 3.81
C PHE A 100 -9.75 -11.24 3.10
N GLY A 101 -10.30 -12.47 3.06
CA GLY A 101 -11.66 -12.73 2.58
C GLY A 101 -12.75 -12.48 3.63
N ILE A 102 -12.37 -11.98 4.82
CA ILE A 102 -13.28 -11.65 5.92
C ILE A 102 -13.35 -10.14 6.10
N GLU A 103 -12.23 -9.51 6.48
CA GLU A 103 -12.15 -8.07 6.71
C GLU A 103 -10.88 -7.51 6.08
N TYR A 104 -11.07 -6.62 5.11
CA TYR A 104 -10.01 -5.87 4.45
C TYR A 104 -10.54 -4.49 4.06
N ASN A 105 -10.11 -3.48 4.80
CA ASN A 105 -10.62 -2.12 4.69
C ASN A 105 -9.63 -1.22 3.93
N GLU A 106 -10.13 -0.11 3.37
CA GLU A 106 -9.28 0.98 2.87
C GLU A 106 -8.44 1.57 4.03
N PRO A 107 -7.20 2.00 3.76
CA PRO A 107 -6.29 2.44 4.81
C PRO A 107 -6.73 3.77 5.41
N ARG A 108 -6.32 3.97 6.67
CA ARG A 108 -6.42 5.23 7.41
C ARG A 108 -5.05 5.84 7.60
N ALA A 109 -5.00 6.99 8.26
CA ALA A 109 -3.76 7.66 8.59
C ALA A 109 -2.86 6.83 9.53
N HIS A 110 -1.56 7.13 9.52
CA HIS A 110 -0.53 6.42 10.30
C HIS A 110 -0.83 6.30 11.79
N PHE A 111 -1.50 7.29 12.38
CA PHE A 111 -1.92 7.28 13.78
C PHE A 111 -2.72 6.03 14.15
N TYR A 112 -3.59 5.55 13.26
CA TYR A 112 -4.53 4.47 13.54
C TYR A 112 -3.94 3.06 13.38
N ARG A 113 -2.68 2.93 12.95
CA ARG A 113 -2.16 1.62 12.51
C ARG A 113 -2.29 0.47 13.51
N ILE A 114 -2.01 0.70 14.80
CA ILE A 114 -2.14 -0.32 15.85
C ILE A 114 -3.60 -0.44 16.28
N ILE A 115 -4.32 0.68 16.31
CA ILE A 115 -5.75 0.72 16.64
C ILE A 115 -6.54 -0.14 15.65
N ASP A 116 -6.38 0.11 14.34
CA ASP A 116 -7.01 -0.65 13.27
C ASP A 116 -6.60 -2.13 13.30
N GLN A 117 -5.35 -2.42 13.68
CA GLN A 117 -4.88 -3.80 13.83
C GLN A 117 -5.49 -4.49 15.06
N LEU A 118 -5.81 -3.77 16.14
CA LEU A 118 -6.49 -4.32 17.30
C LEU A 118 -8.00 -4.51 17.04
N GLU A 119 -8.57 -3.67 16.18
CA GLU A 119 -10.00 -3.67 15.85
C GLU A 119 -10.36 -4.63 14.71
N ILE A 120 -9.41 -5.02 13.85
CA ILE A 120 -9.63 -5.97 12.74
C ILE A 120 -10.13 -7.34 13.24
N ASP A 121 -10.90 -8.05 12.42
CA ASP A 121 -11.30 -9.43 12.69
C ASP A 121 -10.08 -10.32 13.03
N PRO A 122 -10.15 -11.13 14.12
CA PRO A 122 -9.01 -11.91 14.60
C PRO A 122 -8.41 -12.86 13.55
N SER A 123 -9.15 -13.24 12.51
CA SER A 123 -8.63 -14.02 11.40
C SER A 123 -7.44 -13.36 10.69
N ARG A 124 -7.33 -12.03 10.70
CA ARG A 124 -6.18 -11.26 10.16
C ARG A 124 -4.97 -11.25 11.10
N LEU A 125 -5.17 -11.51 12.39
CA LEU A 125 -4.11 -11.54 13.41
C LEU A 125 -3.54 -12.94 13.66
N LYS A 126 -4.07 -13.97 12.96
CA LYS A 126 -3.59 -15.35 13.02
C LYS A 126 -2.09 -15.54 12.77
N PRO A 127 -1.43 -14.76 11.90
CA PRO A 127 0.02 -14.88 11.79
C PRO A 127 0.75 -14.53 13.09
N GLY A 128 0.19 -13.76 14.02
CA GLY A 128 0.82 -13.50 15.31
C GLY A 128 1.70 -12.26 15.32
N GLY A 129 2.76 -12.27 16.13
CA GLY A 129 3.58 -11.10 16.41
C GLY A 129 4.31 -10.52 15.19
N VAL A 130 4.56 -11.33 14.16
CA VAL A 130 5.10 -10.85 12.86
C VAL A 130 4.30 -9.68 12.28
N CYS A 131 3.00 -9.59 12.58
CA CYS A 131 2.14 -8.51 12.12
C CYS A 131 2.50 -7.12 12.70
N LEU A 132 3.32 -7.04 13.76
CA LEU A 132 3.78 -5.78 14.36
C LEU A 132 4.94 -5.12 13.61
N THR A 133 5.58 -5.84 12.69
CA THR A 133 6.81 -5.43 11.98
C THR A 133 6.71 -4.06 11.34
N CYS A 134 5.57 -3.77 10.70
CA CYS A 134 5.32 -2.49 10.03
C CYS A 134 4.29 -1.65 10.78
N LYS A 135 4.16 -1.83 12.10
CA LYS A 135 3.06 -1.26 12.89
C LYS A 135 3.49 -0.58 14.18
N THR A 136 4.54 -1.02 14.84
CA THR A 136 5.03 -0.36 16.06
C THR A 136 6.47 0.08 15.91
N THR A 137 6.80 1.23 16.48
CA THR A 137 8.18 1.75 16.60
C THR A 137 9.11 0.80 17.36
N TYR A 138 8.57 -0.09 18.19
CA TYR A 138 9.29 -1.09 18.99
C TYR A 138 9.67 -2.36 18.20
N ALA A 139 9.27 -2.50 16.94
CA ALA A 139 9.47 -3.74 16.19
C ALA A 139 10.95 -4.18 16.13
N PRO A 140 11.95 -3.32 15.87
CA PRO A 140 13.34 -3.72 15.87
C PRO A 140 13.82 -4.25 17.23
N GLU A 141 13.46 -3.59 18.34
CA GLU A 141 13.87 -4.00 19.69
C GLU A 141 13.23 -5.32 20.09
N LEU A 142 11.94 -5.51 19.78
CA LEU A 142 11.23 -6.74 20.07
C LEU A 142 11.78 -7.91 19.24
N GLU A 143 12.07 -7.70 17.96
CA GLU A 143 12.67 -8.70 17.10
C GLU A 143 14.07 -9.11 17.58
N ALA A 144 14.92 -8.13 17.89
CA ALA A 144 16.27 -8.39 18.39
C ALA A 144 16.27 -9.12 19.74
N LYS A 145 15.33 -8.80 20.63
CA LYS A 145 15.23 -9.40 21.98
C LYS A 145 14.64 -10.80 21.97
N TYR A 146 13.59 -11.04 21.18
CA TYR A 146 12.79 -12.26 21.27
C TYR A 146 12.99 -13.22 20.07
N GLY A 147 13.66 -12.78 19.00
CA GLY A 147 13.98 -13.60 17.83
C GLY A 147 12.76 -14.30 17.25
N LEU A 148 12.81 -15.62 17.09
CA LEU A 148 11.70 -16.41 16.55
C LEU A 148 10.37 -16.22 17.30
N ALA A 149 10.42 -15.98 18.61
CA ALA A 149 9.22 -15.76 19.42
C ALA A 149 8.49 -14.45 19.07
N TYR A 150 9.20 -13.43 18.59
CA TYR A 150 8.56 -12.21 18.06
C TYR A 150 7.67 -12.51 16.86
N TYR A 151 8.09 -13.44 15.99
CA TYR A 151 7.33 -13.76 14.79
C TYR A 151 6.14 -14.68 15.07
N ASN A 152 6.33 -15.74 15.85
CA ASN A 152 5.39 -16.87 15.91
C ASN A 152 4.45 -16.90 17.11
N ARG A 153 4.66 -16.04 18.12
CA ARG A 153 3.75 -15.95 19.26
C ARG A 153 2.44 -15.26 18.87
N PRO A 154 1.32 -15.55 19.56
CA PRO A 154 0.05 -14.89 19.32
C PRO A 154 0.18 -13.36 19.34
N TYR A 155 -0.54 -12.69 18.45
CA TYR A 155 -0.42 -11.24 18.26
C TYR A 155 -0.57 -10.45 19.57
N LYS A 156 -1.60 -10.78 20.37
CA LYS A 156 -1.86 -10.09 21.65
C LYS A 156 -0.76 -10.32 22.69
N GLU A 157 -0.06 -11.45 22.63
CA GLU A 157 1.09 -11.73 23.50
C GLU A 157 2.25 -10.78 23.16
N VAL A 158 2.65 -10.74 21.89
CA VAL A 158 3.76 -9.88 21.44
C VAL A 158 3.42 -8.39 21.60
N TRP A 159 2.17 -8.01 21.31
CA TRP A 159 1.65 -6.66 21.56
C TRP A 159 1.76 -6.26 23.05
N SER A 160 1.55 -7.20 23.97
CA SER A 160 1.66 -6.93 25.41
C SER A 160 3.09 -6.63 25.89
N TRP A 161 4.11 -7.02 25.11
CA TRP A 161 5.53 -6.71 25.38
C TRP A 161 5.87 -5.24 25.12
N ILE A 162 5.02 -4.52 24.37
CA ILE A 162 5.13 -3.07 24.22
C ILE A 162 4.76 -2.42 25.56
N PRO A 163 5.53 -1.43 26.05
CA PRO A 163 5.19 -0.68 27.26
C PRO A 163 3.76 -0.15 27.22
N GLU A 164 3.04 -0.25 28.34
CA GLU A 164 1.61 0.00 28.39
C GLU A 164 1.21 1.36 27.80
N LYS A 165 1.96 2.42 28.13
CA LYS A 165 1.79 3.78 27.59
C LYS A 165 1.79 3.82 26.05
N HIS A 166 2.56 2.94 25.41
CA HIS A 166 2.80 2.95 23.96
C HIS A 166 2.12 1.80 23.22
N ARG A 167 1.26 1.00 23.87
CA ARG A 167 0.57 -0.12 23.22
C ARG A 167 -0.34 0.28 22.07
N LYS A 168 -0.77 1.54 21.99
CA LYS A 168 -1.52 2.08 20.84
C LYS A 168 -0.69 3.02 19.97
N LEU A 169 0.59 3.23 20.32
CA LEU A 169 1.51 4.03 19.52
C LEU A 169 1.91 3.24 18.28
N GLY A 170 1.70 3.86 17.13
CA GLY A 170 2.10 3.36 15.83
C GLY A 170 3.60 3.52 15.54
N ASP A 171 3.91 4.16 14.41
CA ASP A 171 5.21 4.79 14.23
C ASP A 171 5.32 6.05 15.09
N SER A 172 6.55 6.38 15.42
CA SER A 172 6.97 7.63 15.98
C SER A 172 7.92 8.35 15.03
N CYS A 173 8.38 9.54 15.42
CA CYS A 173 9.42 10.27 14.72
C CYS A 173 10.69 9.43 14.51
N LEU A 174 11.03 8.57 15.49
CA LEU A 174 12.19 7.69 15.48
C LEU A 174 12.15 6.63 14.36
N ASP A 175 10.99 6.34 13.78
CA ASP A 175 10.92 5.40 12.65
C ASP A 175 11.58 5.93 11.38
N CYS A 176 11.73 7.24 11.26
CA CYS A 176 12.26 7.90 10.07
C CYS A 176 13.40 8.88 10.37
N HIS A 177 13.53 9.38 11.61
CA HIS A 177 14.46 10.46 11.97
C HIS A 177 15.44 10.07 13.08
N ASN A 178 16.70 10.44 12.88
CA ASN A 178 17.75 10.29 13.89
C ASN A 178 17.52 11.33 15.02
N PRO A 179 17.44 10.94 16.30
CA PRO A 179 17.22 11.87 17.40
C PRO A 179 18.28 12.97 17.52
N LYS A 180 19.51 12.72 17.04
CA LYS A 180 20.64 13.64 17.16
C LYS A 180 20.46 14.90 16.32
N ASP A 181 19.98 14.77 15.09
CA ASP A 181 19.98 15.84 14.09
C ASP A 181 18.74 15.84 13.17
N ALA A 182 17.77 14.96 13.44
CA ALA A 182 16.59 14.71 12.61
C ALA A 182 16.89 14.31 11.15
N SER A 183 18.12 13.88 10.83
CA SER A 183 18.43 13.28 9.53
C SER A 183 17.60 12.02 9.30
N LEU A 184 17.29 11.73 8.03
CA LEU A 184 16.53 10.52 7.68
C LEU A 184 17.38 9.28 7.94
N HIS A 185 16.77 8.24 8.52
CA HIS A 185 17.40 6.93 8.64
C HIS A 185 16.39 5.80 8.45
N ILE A 186 16.90 4.57 8.35
CA ILE A 186 16.10 3.35 8.27
C ILE A 186 16.10 2.70 9.66
N ARG A 187 14.93 2.67 10.32
CA ARG A 187 14.73 1.94 11.57
C ARG A 187 14.49 0.46 11.35
N ARG A 188 13.83 0.08 10.25
CA ARG A 188 13.54 -1.32 9.87
C ARG A 188 14.74 -2.01 9.19
N GLY A 189 15.89 -2.01 9.86
CA GLY A 189 17.11 -2.64 9.36
C GLY A 189 16.96 -4.15 9.10
N PHE A 190 16.24 -4.86 9.97
CA PHE A 190 16.07 -6.30 9.86
C PHE A 190 15.20 -6.76 8.66
N THR A 191 14.50 -5.84 7.99
CA THR A 191 13.72 -6.08 6.77
C THR A 191 14.26 -5.28 5.57
N LEU A 192 14.10 -3.95 5.57
CA LEU A 192 14.39 -3.10 4.42
C LEU A 192 15.87 -3.06 4.05
N VAL A 193 16.77 -2.92 5.03
CA VAL A 193 18.22 -2.89 4.74
C VAL A 193 18.67 -4.21 4.11
N LYS A 194 18.20 -5.36 4.63
CA LYS A 194 18.49 -6.68 4.03
C LYS A 194 17.95 -6.80 2.59
N ALA A 195 16.75 -6.27 2.34
CA ALA A 195 16.16 -6.29 1.02
C ALA A 195 16.89 -5.39 0.01
N LEU A 196 17.32 -4.20 0.44
CA LEU A 196 18.16 -3.30 -0.37
C LEU A 196 19.52 -3.93 -0.69
N GLN A 197 20.15 -4.58 0.28
CA GLN A 197 21.43 -5.29 0.08
C GLN A 197 21.30 -6.45 -0.90
N THR A 198 20.18 -7.16 -0.89
CA THR A 198 19.88 -8.23 -1.87
C THR A 198 19.85 -7.70 -3.32
N MET A 199 19.51 -6.43 -3.52
CA MET A 199 19.56 -5.75 -4.83
C MET A 199 20.90 -5.07 -5.11
N GLY A 200 21.90 -5.21 -4.22
CA GLY A 200 23.22 -4.60 -4.36
C GLY A 200 23.30 -3.10 -4.03
N VAL A 201 22.32 -2.55 -3.28
CA VAL A 201 22.33 -1.13 -2.90
C VAL A 201 23.32 -0.88 -1.76
N ASP A 202 24.17 0.15 -1.88
CA ASP A 202 24.99 0.63 -0.76
C ASP A 202 24.12 1.37 0.27
N THR A 203 23.72 0.63 1.30
CA THR A 203 22.85 1.15 2.37
C THR A 203 23.54 2.14 3.31
N LYS A 204 24.86 2.32 3.23
CA LYS A 204 25.58 3.31 4.06
C LYS A 204 25.54 4.71 3.47
N ASN A 205 25.40 4.82 2.15
CA ASN A 205 25.49 6.08 1.42
C ASN A 205 24.28 6.28 0.49
N ILE A 206 23.07 6.25 1.05
CA ILE A 206 21.85 6.51 0.27
C ILE A 206 21.68 8.03 0.11
N PRO A 207 21.59 8.56 -1.13
CA PRO A 207 21.36 9.98 -1.35
C PRO A 207 20.07 10.47 -0.70
N HIS A 208 20.05 11.71 -0.20
CA HIS A 208 18.88 12.24 0.52
C HIS A 208 17.59 12.14 -0.32
N GLN A 209 17.62 12.47 -1.61
CA GLN A 209 16.43 12.39 -2.45
C GLN A 209 15.85 10.98 -2.52
N LEU A 210 16.71 9.96 -2.57
CA LEU A 210 16.27 8.56 -2.51
C LEU A 210 15.76 8.21 -1.10
N MET A 211 16.41 8.70 -0.03
CA MET A 211 15.93 8.50 1.34
C MET A 211 14.49 8.96 1.58
N ARG A 212 14.04 10.01 0.86
CA ARG A 212 12.64 10.51 0.90
C ARG A 212 11.59 9.52 0.37
N SER A 213 12.01 8.43 -0.28
CA SER A 213 11.17 7.28 -0.64
C SER A 213 11.50 6.05 0.20
N ILE A 214 12.78 5.83 0.53
CA ILE A 214 13.25 4.65 1.28
C ILE A 214 12.64 4.60 2.69
N VAL A 215 12.43 5.73 3.37
CA VAL A 215 11.77 5.74 4.68
C VAL A 215 10.32 5.21 4.60
N CYS A 216 9.62 5.45 3.49
CA CYS A 216 8.28 4.91 3.23
C CYS A 216 8.34 3.40 2.90
N ALA A 217 9.37 2.98 2.16
CA ALA A 217 9.64 1.59 1.79
C ALA A 217 9.95 0.67 2.99
N GLN A 218 10.05 1.22 4.21
CA GLN A 218 10.11 0.40 5.42
C GLN A 218 8.85 -0.41 5.66
N CYS A 219 7.71 0.09 5.15
CA CYS A 219 6.39 -0.50 5.37
C CYS A 219 5.56 -0.63 4.08
N HIS A 220 5.64 0.33 3.16
CA HIS A 220 4.84 0.39 1.93
C HIS A 220 5.43 -0.45 0.80
N VAL A 221 5.49 -1.76 1.08
CA VAL A 221 6.09 -2.79 0.23
C VAL A 221 5.30 -4.09 0.33
N THR A 222 5.49 -5.00 -0.63
CA THR A 222 5.07 -6.39 -0.43
C THR A 222 6.08 -7.15 0.42
N TYR A 223 5.59 -8.16 1.15
CA TYR A 223 6.40 -9.00 2.02
C TYR A 223 5.92 -10.44 2.01
N VAL A 224 6.83 -11.34 2.32
CA VAL A 224 6.60 -12.77 2.56
C VAL A 224 6.75 -13.04 4.05
N ILE A 225 5.84 -13.85 4.60
CA ILE A 225 5.96 -14.44 5.93
C ILE A 225 6.21 -15.94 5.77
N PRO A 226 7.48 -16.41 5.77
CA PRO A 226 7.79 -17.81 5.64
C PRO A 226 7.15 -18.63 6.77
N ARG A 227 6.75 -19.85 6.44
CA ARG A 227 6.02 -20.76 7.32
C ARG A 227 6.83 -22.00 7.61
N ASP A 228 6.84 -22.43 8.87
CA ASP A 228 7.31 -23.76 9.24
C ASP A 228 6.27 -24.84 8.86
N LYS A 229 6.56 -26.09 9.25
CA LYS A 229 5.70 -27.25 8.98
C LYS A 229 4.32 -27.14 9.65
N ASP A 230 4.22 -26.37 10.73
CA ASP A 230 3.00 -26.12 11.52
C ASP A 230 2.28 -24.83 11.10
N MET A 231 2.67 -24.22 9.97
CA MET A 231 2.15 -22.94 9.46
C MET A 231 2.41 -21.73 10.36
N LYS A 232 3.36 -21.83 11.30
CA LYS A 232 3.79 -20.69 12.13
C LYS A 232 4.79 -19.83 11.36
N PRO A 233 4.74 -18.51 11.48
CA PRO A 233 5.76 -17.64 10.90
C PRO A 233 7.15 -17.96 11.41
N THR A 234 8.15 -17.84 10.56
CA THR A 234 9.56 -17.93 10.96
C THR A 234 10.35 -16.64 10.69
N GLY A 235 9.72 -15.65 10.05
CA GLY A 235 10.32 -14.36 9.77
C GLY A 235 9.42 -13.47 8.90
N LEU A 236 9.99 -12.38 8.41
CA LEU A 236 9.41 -11.52 7.38
C LEU A 236 10.52 -10.97 6.48
N PHE A 237 10.35 -11.06 5.17
CA PHE A 237 11.30 -10.46 4.22
C PHE A 237 10.58 -9.89 2.99
N PHE A 238 11.24 -8.99 2.26
CA PHE A 238 10.71 -8.43 1.02
C PHE A 238 11.19 -9.27 -0.18
N PRO A 239 10.30 -9.75 -1.05
CA PRO A 239 10.63 -10.69 -2.15
C PRO A 239 11.31 -9.98 -3.33
N TRP A 240 12.41 -9.27 -3.08
CA TRP A 240 13.15 -8.46 -4.06
C TRP A 240 14.36 -9.18 -4.66
N GLN A 241 14.57 -10.45 -4.32
CA GLN A 241 15.66 -11.28 -4.85
C GLN A 241 15.59 -11.32 -6.38
N GLY A 242 16.73 -11.07 -7.04
CA GLY A 242 16.81 -11.01 -8.50
C GLY A 242 16.34 -9.68 -9.12
N SER A 243 15.92 -8.71 -8.31
CA SER A 243 15.56 -7.35 -8.77
C SER A 243 16.73 -6.38 -8.66
N LYS A 244 16.55 -5.18 -9.22
CA LYS A 244 17.42 -4.02 -9.02
C LYS A 244 16.59 -2.85 -8.48
N LEU A 245 17.24 -1.93 -7.77
CA LEU A 245 16.59 -0.68 -7.37
C LEU A 245 16.07 0.04 -8.61
N GLY A 246 14.79 0.41 -8.61
CA GLY A 246 14.13 0.99 -9.78
C GLY A 246 13.54 -0.03 -10.77
N ALA A 247 13.65 -1.32 -10.50
CA ALA A 247 13.18 -2.41 -11.37
C ALA A 247 12.76 -3.65 -10.56
N ILE A 248 11.83 -3.46 -9.63
CA ILE A 248 11.25 -4.54 -8.81
C ILE A 248 9.96 -5.00 -9.49
N THR A 249 10.06 -6.01 -10.36
CA THR A 249 8.94 -6.45 -11.19
C THR A 249 8.08 -7.51 -10.50
N ILE A 250 6.80 -7.57 -10.88
CA ILE A 250 5.90 -8.64 -10.41
C ILE A 250 6.41 -10.03 -10.83
N GLU A 251 7.06 -10.16 -11.98
CA GLU A 251 7.67 -11.41 -12.44
C GLU A 251 8.75 -11.91 -11.47
N ASN A 252 9.64 -11.02 -11.00
CA ASN A 252 10.66 -11.38 -10.01
C ASN A 252 10.04 -11.77 -8.67
N ILE A 253 9.03 -11.03 -8.21
CA ILE A 253 8.31 -11.33 -6.96
C ILE A 253 7.67 -12.73 -7.05
N ILE A 254 6.99 -13.06 -8.15
CA ILE A 254 6.38 -14.38 -8.37
C ILE A 254 7.45 -15.48 -8.44
N LYS A 255 8.60 -15.21 -9.06
CA LYS A 255 9.72 -16.15 -9.08
C LYS A 255 10.21 -16.49 -7.67
N VAL A 256 10.29 -15.51 -6.78
CA VAL A 256 10.62 -15.74 -5.36
C VAL A 256 9.55 -16.57 -4.67
N PHE A 257 8.27 -16.26 -4.84
CA PHE A 257 7.18 -17.07 -4.25
C PHE A 257 7.25 -18.55 -4.66
N LYS A 258 7.65 -18.83 -5.89
CA LYS A 258 7.78 -20.18 -6.43
C LYS A 258 9.07 -20.90 -6.02
N SER A 259 10.06 -20.19 -5.46
CA SER A 259 11.35 -20.80 -5.15
C SER A 259 11.34 -21.66 -3.89
N ASP A 260 10.40 -21.44 -2.98
CA ASP A 260 10.31 -22.18 -1.72
C ASP A 260 8.84 -22.37 -1.28
N PRO A 261 8.39 -23.62 -1.03
CA PRO A 261 7.02 -23.88 -0.59
C PRO A 261 6.66 -23.30 0.79
N SER A 262 7.65 -22.94 1.62
CA SER A 262 7.43 -22.26 2.89
C SER A 262 6.86 -20.85 2.73
N TYR A 263 6.94 -20.26 1.52
CA TYR A 263 6.39 -18.94 1.21
C TYR A 263 4.89 -18.98 0.89
N ALA A 264 4.28 -20.15 0.84
CA ALA A 264 2.84 -20.30 0.71
C ALA A 264 2.17 -20.17 2.08
N GLU A 265 1.45 -19.08 2.30
CA GLU A 265 1.01 -18.63 3.64
C GLU A 265 -0.40 -19.04 4.01
N TRP A 266 -1.22 -19.39 3.02
CA TRP A 266 -2.65 -19.65 3.22
C TRP A 266 -3.16 -20.64 2.19
N LYS A 267 -4.35 -21.21 2.46
CA LYS A 267 -5.07 -22.07 1.53
C LYS A 267 -6.30 -21.34 1.04
N GLN A 268 -6.41 -21.12 -0.26
CA GLN A 268 -7.61 -20.55 -0.86
C GLN A 268 -8.72 -21.60 -0.84
N ALA A 269 -9.87 -21.23 -0.29
CA ALA A 269 -10.98 -22.16 -0.06
C ALA A 269 -11.60 -22.64 -1.38
N VAL A 270 -11.84 -21.71 -2.32
CA VAL A 270 -12.54 -22.00 -3.58
C VAL A 270 -11.79 -23.01 -4.46
N THR A 271 -10.46 -22.89 -4.53
CA THR A 271 -9.61 -23.76 -5.38
C THR A 271 -8.94 -24.89 -4.61
N GLY A 272 -8.81 -24.76 -3.28
CA GLY A 272 -8.02 -25.63 -2.44
C GLY A 272 -6.50 -25.40 -2.51
N PHE A 273 -6.03 -24.39 -3.24
CA PHE A 273 -4.59 -24.17 -3.44
C PHE A 273 -3.92 -23.52 -2.24
N LYS A 274 -2.72 -24.01 -1.89
CA LYS A 274 -1.81 -23.32 -0.95
C LYS A 274 -1.03 -22.27 -1.73
N LEU A 275 -1.11 -21.00 -1.32
CA LEU A 275 -0.63 -19.86 -2.11
C LEU A 275 0.20 -18.89 -1.27
N SER A 276 1.11 -18.17 -1.93
CA SER A 276 1.74 -16.96 -1.40
C SER A 276 0.76 -15.79 -1.45
N TYR A 277 1.20 -14.60 -1.02
CA TYR A 277 0.35 -13.42 -1.08
C TYR A 277 1.16 -12.14 -1.26
N ILE A 278 0.53 -11.16 -1.93
CA ILE A 278 1.08 -9.83 -2.15
C ILE A 278 0.32 -8.84 -1.30
N ARG A 279 1.06 -7.92 -0.68
CA ARG A 279 0.51 -6.78 0.07
C ARG A 279 0.91 -5.50 -0.63
N HIS A 280 0.43 -4.38 -0.10
CA HIS A 280 0.59 -3.00 -0.56
C HIS A 280 1.99 -2.70 -1.19
N PRO A 281 2.18 -2.92 -2.51
CA PRO A 281 3.48 -2.88 -3.16
C PRO A 281 3.75 -1.49 -3.74
N GLU A 282 3.55 -0.44 -2.95
CA GLU A 282 3.66 0.94 -3.46
C GLU A 282 5.08 1.24 -3.94
N PHE A 283 6.11 0.87 -3.15
CA PHE A 283 7.49 1.14 -3.55
C PHE A 283 7.88 0.33 -4.79
N GLU A 284 7.48 -0.93 -4.89
CA GLU A 284 7.76 -1.78 -6.05
C GLU A 284 7.10 -1.20 -7.31
N LEU A 285 5.81 -0.87 -7.26
CA LEU A 285 5.11 -0.31 -8.41
C LEU A 285 5.66 1.07 -8.79
N PHE A 286 5.81 1.97 -7.82
CA PHE A 286 6.30 3.34 -8.04
C PHE A 286 7.73 3.36 -8.58
N SER A 287 8.63 2.57 -7.98
CA SER A 287 10.03 2.60 -8.36
C SER A 287 10.32 1.86 -9.66
N ASN A 288 9.46 0.94 -10.12
CA ASN A 288 9.68 0.15 -11.34
C ASN A 288 9.59 0.99 -12.63
N ASN A 289 10.60 1.82 -12.88
CA ASN A 289 10.72 2.69 -14.05
C ASN A 289 9.49 3.57 -14.33
N SER A 290 8.77 4.01 -13.29
CA SER A 290 7.63 4.92 -13.49
C SER A 290 8.10 6.30 -13.99
N THR A 291 7.18 7.05 -14.60
CA THR A 291 7.45 8.42 -15.08
C THR A 291 8.04 9.31 -13.97
N HIS A 292 7.44 9.30 -12.79
CA HIS A 292 7.87 10.14 -11.66
C HIS A 292 9.17 9.64 -11.02
N TRP A 293 9.35 8.31 -10.90
CA TRP A 293 10.60 7.73 -10.43
C TRP A 293 11.78 8.09 -11.34
N ASN A 294 11.61 7.93 -12.66
CA ASN A 294 12.64 8.27 -13.65
C ASN A 294 12.95 9.77 -13.68
N ALA A 295 12.00 10.61 -13.27
CA ALA A 295 12.20 12.06 -13.10
C ALA A 295 12.84 12.43 -11.75
N GLY A 296 13.17 11.46 -10.89
CA GLY A 296 13.80 11.68 -9.59
C GLY A 296 12.85 12.15 -8.49
N VAL A 297 11.53 12.05 -8.70
CA VAL A 297 10.51 12.38 -7.70
C VAL A 297 10.48 11.32 -6.60
N ALA A 298 10.33 11.73 -5.36
CA ALA A 298 10.23 10.87 -4.19
C ALA A 298 8.80 10.82 -3.62
N CYS A 299 8.51 9.81 -2.80
CA CYS A 299 7.22 9.68 -2.11
C CYS A 299 6.87 10.97 -1.34
N ALA A 300 7.86 11.53 -0.62
CA ALA A 300 7.68 12.75 0.17
C ALA A 300 7.34 13.99 -0.67
N ASP A 301 7.69 14.04 -1.96
CA ASP A 301 7.40 15.21 -2.79
C ASP A 301 5.89 15.38 -3.01
N CYS A 302 5.17 14.26 -3.12
CA CYS A 302 3.72 14.25 -3.29
C CYS A 302 2.96 14.15 -1.96
N HIS A 303 3.47 13.38 -1.00
CA HIS A 303 2.73 13.04 0.23
C HIS A 303 3.15 13.86 1.45
N MET A 304 4.29 14.55 1.39
CA MET A 304 4.82 15.41 2.44
C MET A 304 5.25 16.77 1.85
N PRO A 305 4.33 17.48 1.15
CA PRO A 305 4.68 18.73 0.47
C PRO A 305 5.25 19.76 1.43
N TYR A 306 6.15 20.60 0.93
CA TYR A 306 6.60 21.74 1.72
C TYR A 306 5.46 22.73 1.96
N LYS A 307 5.37 23.24 3.17
CA LYS A 307 4.46 24.32 3.57
C LYS A 307 5.24 25.43 4.26
N LYS A 308 4.72 26.66 4.15
CA LYS A 308 5.20 27.81 4.91
C LYS A 308 4.37 27.93 6.18
N VAL A 309 4.99 27.84 7.35
CA VAL A 309 4.35 28.03 8.65
C VAL A 309 5.09 29.17 9.36
N GLY A 310 4.45 30.34 9.43
CA GLY A 310 5.11 31.58 9.85
C GLY A 310 6.32 31.89 8.95
N GLY A 311 7.50 32.00 9.55
CA GLY A 311 8.78 32.22 8.84
C GLY A 311 9.47 30.95 8.34
N PHE A 312 8.95 29.75 8.62
CA PHE A 312 9.64 28.48 8.37
C PHE A 312 9.10 27.75 7.14
N LYS A 313 9.99 27.14 6.37
CA LYS A 313 9.66 26.11 5.37
C LYS A 313 9.78 24.74 6.03
N VAL A 314 8.68 24.01 6.10
CA VAL A 314 8.57 22.71 6.79
C VAL A 314 7.91 21.68 5.89
N SER A 315 8.22 20.41 6.07
CA SER A 315 7.55 19.31 5.35
C SER A 315 6.27 18.92 6.07
N GLU A 316 5.17 18.80 5.34
CA GLU A 316 3.90 18.30 5.90
C GLU A 316 4.06 16.87 6.43
N HIS A 317 3.53 16.62 7.63
CA HIS A 317 3.53 15.28 8.27
C HIS A 317 2.12 14.70 8.46
N ARG A 318 1.06 15.42 8.05
CA ARG A 318 -0.26 14.86 7.80
C ARG A 318 -0.29 14.17 6.43
N ILE A 319 0.34 12.99 6.37
CA ILE A 319 0.46 12.16 5.17
C ILE A 319 -0.93 11.69 4.74
N MET A 320 -1.34 12.04 3.52
CA MET A 320 -2.64 11.69 2.95
C MET A 320 -2.60 11.66 1.42
N SER A 321 -3.74 11.33 0.79
CA SER A 321 -3.91 11.42 -0.66
C SER A 321 -3.75 12.88 -1.15
N PRO A 322 -2.94 13.14 -2.21
CA PRO A 322 -2.79 14.48 -2.78
C PRO A 322 -4.10 15.10 -3.27
N LEU A 323 -5.06 14.28 -3.70
CA LEU A 323 -6.40 14.74 -4.11
C LEU A 323 -7.15 15.41 -2.95
N LYS A 324 -6.90 14.97 -1.71
CA LYS A 324 -7.52 15.49 -0.49
C LYS A 324 -6.82 16.77 0.03
N ASN A 325 -5.74 17.18 -0.62
CA ASN A 325 -5.02 18.43 -0.34
C ASN A 325 -5.03 19.36 -1.58
N ASP A 326 -6.11 19.32 -2.35
CA ASP A 326 -6.37 20.17 -3.52
C ASP A 326 -5.22 20.20 -4.54
N MET A 327 -4.55 19.06 -4.74
CA MET A 327 -3.40 18.91 -5.63
C MET A 327 -2.22 19.85 -5.33
N LYS A 328 -2.21 20.55 -4.18
CA LYS A 328 -1.12 21.44 -3.75
C LYS A 328 0.28 20.83 -3.83
N PRO A 329 0.49 19.54 -3.51
CA PRO A 329 1.81 18.92 -3.70
C PRO A 329 2.28 18.95 -5.16
N CYS A 330 1.37 18.72 -6.09
CA CYS A 330 1.66 18.65 -7.53
C CYS A 330 2.06 20.03 -8.10
N LEU A 331 1.46 21.10 -7.57
CA LEU A 331 1.71 22.49 -8.00
C LEU A 331 3.14 22.99 -7.74
N GLN A 332 3.98 22.21 -7.04
CA GLN A 332 5.40 22.53 -6.89
C GLN A 332 6.18 22.34 -8.20
N CYS A 333 5.68 21.49 -9.10
CA CYS A 333 6.31 21.17 -10.38
C CYS A 333 5.38 21.42 -11.59
N HIS A 334 4.07 21.41 -11.37
CA HIS A 334 3.05 21.57 -12.40
C HIS A 334 2.41 22.97 -12.32
N SER A 335 2.24 23.61 -13.48
CA SER A 335 1.68 24.97 -13.58
C SER A 335 0.19 24.98 -13.96
N GLU A 336 -0.38 23.80 -14.18
CA GLU A 336 -1.77 23.54 -14.50
C GLU A 336 -2.70 23.73 -13.29
N THR A 337 -4.01 23.80 -13.54
CA THR A 337 -4.99 23.94 -12.46
C THR A 337 -5.13 22.67 -11.63
N PRO A 338 -5.46 22.77 -10.33
CA PRO A 338 -5.79 21.60 -9.51
C PRO A 338 -6.85 20.68 -10.11
N GLU A 339 -7.85 21.26 -10.78
CA GLU A 339 -8.92 20.54 -11.46
C GLU A 339 -8.38 19.71 -12.61
N TRP A 340 -7.53 20.29 -13.47
CA TRP A 340 -6.91 19.57 -14.57
C TRP A 340 -6.04 18.41 -14.07
N LEU A 341 -5.22 18.65 -13.04
CA LEU A 341 -4.39 17.61 -12.43
C LEU A 341 -5.25 16.48 -11.84
N LYS A 342 -6.35 16.82 -11.16
CA LYS A 342 -7.30 15.84 -10.62
C LYS A 342 -7.93 15.01 -11.75
N GLU A 343 -8.31 15.63 -12.87
CA GLU A 343 -8.84 14.95 -14.05
C GLU A 343 -7.83 13.97 -14.65
N GLN A 344 -6.55 14.33 -14.75
CA GLN A 344 -5.50 13.41 -15.21
C GLN A 344 -5.37 12.19 -14.29
N VAL A 345 -5.36 12.40 -12.96
CA VAL A 345 -5.29 11.31 -11.99
C VAL A 345 -6.52 10.39 -12.13
N ILE A 346 -7.73 10.96 -12.11
CA ILE A 346 -8.97 10.17 -12.18
C ILE A 346 -9.07 9.43 -13.51
N GLY A 347 -8.69 10.06 -14.64
CA GLY A 347 -8.70 9.42 -15.95
C GLY A 347 -7.76 8.21 -16.04
N ILE A 348 -6.60 8.26 -15.38
CA ILE A 348 -5.70 7.10 -15.24
C ILE A 348 -6.34 6.04 -14.35
N GLN A 349 -6.83 6.44 -13.17
CA GLN A 349 -7.41 5.52 -12.19
C GLN A 349 -8.64 4.80 -12.74
N ASP A 350 -9.48 5.47 -13.54
CA ASP A 350 -10.66 4.87 -14.17
C ASP A 350 -10.27 3.74 -15.13
N ARG A 351 -9.23 3.95 -15.95
CA ARG A 351 -8.71 2.92 -16.87
C ARG A 351 -8.12 1.74 -16.10
N THR A 352 -7.35 1.99 -15.04
CA THR A 352 -6.80 0.93 -14.19
C THR A 352 -7.90 0.18 -13.44
N MET A 353 -8.89 0.88 -12.88
CA MET A 353 -10.04 0.30 -12.19
C MET A 353 -10.82 -0.63 -13.12
N SER A 354 -11.08 -0.17 -14.34
CA SER A 354 -11.76 -0.95 -15.37
C SER A 354 -11.05 -2.27 -15.66
N LEU A 355 -9.73 -2.22 -15.90
CA LEU A 355 -8.93 -3.42 -16.12
C LEU A 355 -8.87 -4.32 -14.88
N LEU A 356 -8.76 -3.74 -13.68
CA LEU A 356 -8.69 -4.48 -12.43
C LEU A 356 -9.97 -5.28 -12.16
N LEU A 357 -11.14 -4.66 -12.37
CA LEU A 357 -12.43 -5.33 -12.23
C LEU A 357 -12.56 -6.49 -13.22
N ARG A 358 -12.25 -6.26 -14.50
CA ARG A 358 -12.32 -7.31 -15.54
C ARG A 358 -11.35 -8.45 -15.25
N ALA A 359 -10.09 -8.14 -14.90
CA ALA A 359 -9.09 -9.14 -14.53
C ALA A 359 -9.52 -9.92 -13.28
N GLY A 360 -10.08 -9.24 -12.28
CA GLY A 360 -10.57 -9.83 -11.04
C GLY A 360 -11.72 -10.80 -11.27
N TYR A 361 -12.77 -10.39 -11.99
CA TYR A 361 -13.90 -11.26 -12.33
C TYR A 361 -13.47 -12.44 -13.21
N GLN A 362 -12.62 -12.20 -14.22
CA GLN A 362 -12.08 -13.26 -15.07
C GLN A 362 -11.26 -14.29 -14.27
N THR A 363 -10.47 -13.84 -13.30
CA THR A 363 -9.73 -14.73 -12.38
C THR A 363 -10.67 -15.49 -11.45
N ALA A 364 -11.76 -14.87 -10.99
CA ALA A 364 -12.78 -15.52 -10.17
C ALA A 364 -13.54 -16.62 -10.93
N VAL A 365 -13.80 -16.42 -12.23
CA VAL A 365 -14.35 -17.46 -13.13
C VAL A 365 -13.42 -18.66 -13.18
N SER A 366 -12.11 -18.46 -13.40
CA SER A 366 -11.13 -19.55 -13.37
C SER A 366 -11.10 -20.27 -12.01
N ALA A 367 -11.21 -19.54 -10.89
CA ALA A 367 -11.28 -20.14 -9.56
C ALA A 367 -12.52 -21.04 -9.38
N LYS A 368 -13.69 -20.61 -9.88
CA LYS A 368 -14.93 -21.41 -9.84
C LYS A 368 -14.90 -22.62 -10.77
N LEU A 369 -14.20 -22.52 -11.90
CA LEU A 369 -13.93 -23.67 -12.76
C LEU A 369 -13.01 -24.71 -12.09
N PHE A 370 -12.05 -24.27 -11.27
CA PHE A 370 -11.30 -25.18 -10.41
C PHE A 370 -12.18 -25.84 -9.35
N GLU A 371 -13.09 -25.10 -8.72
CA GLU A 371 -14.05 -25.67 -7.77
C GLU A 371 -14.90 -26.77 -8.45
N LEU A 372 -15.39 -26.51 -9.67
CA LEU A 372 -16.14 -27.48 -10.47
C LEU A 372 -15.28 -28.71 -10.83
N ALA A 373 -14.03 -28.50 -11.24
CA ALA A 373 -13.09 -29.57 -11.57
C ALA A 373 -12.81 -30.47 -10.35
N ASN A 374 -12.55 -29.87 -9.19
CA ASN A 374 -12.30 -30.60 -7.95
C ASN A 374 -13.54 -31.44 -7.56
N LYS A 375 -14.74 -30.85 -7.60
CA LYS A 375 -16.01 -31.58 -7.34
C LYS A 375 -16.23 -32.72 -8.33
N ALA A 376 -15.90 -32.53 -9.61
CA ALA A 376 -16.00 -33.59 -10.61
C ALA A 376 -15.06 -34.76 -10.29
N GLN A 377 -13.83 -34.49 -9.86
CA GLN A 377 -12.88 -35.51 -9.40
C GLN A 377 -13.37 -36.25 -8.16
N GLU A 378 -13.91 -35.54 -7.17
CA GLU A 378 -14.53 -36.13 -5.98
C GLU A 378 -15.70 -37.06 -6.34
N ASN A 379 -16.45 -36.72 -7.39
CA ASN A 379 -17.52 -37.55 -7.94
C ASN A 379 -17.04 -38.65 -8.92
N GLY A 380 -15.72 -38.94 -8.94
CA GLY A 380 -15.14 -40.06 -9.68
C GLY A 380 -14.79 -39.77 -11.15
N LYS A 381 -14.92 -38.53 -11.64
CA LYS A 381 -14.45 -38.18 -12.99
C LYS A 381 -12.93 -38.14 -13.02
N LYS A 382 -12.33 -38.81 -14.02
CA LYS A 382 -10.90 -38.73 -14.28
C LYS A 382 -10.60 -37.49 -15.11
N LEU A 383 -9.85 -36.53 -14.54
CA LEU A 383 -9.38 -35.35 -15.23
C LEU A 383 -7.94 -35.53 -15.71
N ASP A 384 -7.60 -34.88 -16.82
CA ASP A 384 -6.22 -34.81 -17.31
C ASP A 384 -5.38 -33.93 -16.37
N GLN A 385 -4.50 -34.56 -15.58
CA GLN A 385 -3.69 -33.88 -14.58
C GLN A 385 -2.66 -32.92 -15.20
N VAL A 386 -2.23 -33.15 -16.44
CA VAL A 386 -1.31 -32.26 -17.14
C VAL A 386 -2.02 -30.96 -17.48
N LEU A 387 -3.26 -31.04 -17.98
CA LEU A 387 -4.07 -29.84 -18.24
C LEU A 387 -4.46 -29.11 -16.94
N TYR A 388 -4.80 -29.86 -15.88
CA TYR A 388 -5.09 -29.28 -14.57
C TYR A 388 -3.91 -28.45 -14.05
N ASN A 389 -2.69 -29.02 -14.08
CA ASN A 389 -1.50 -28.33 -13.60
C ASN A 389 -1.15 -27.10 -14.46
N LYS A 390 -1.26 -27.20 -15.79
CA LYS A 390 -1.09 -26.04 -16.68
C LYS A 390 -2.09 -24.93 -16.37
N ALA A 391 -3.36 -25.26 -16.20
CA ALA A 391 -4.39 -24.29 -15.82
C ALA A 391 -4.06 -23.65 -14.46
N LYS A 392 -3.52 -24.42 -13.51
CA LYS A 392 -3.21 -23.95 -12.16
C LYS A 392 -2.06 -22.95 -12.19
N ASP A 393 -1.04 -23.22 -13.00
CA ASP A 393 0.08 -22.29 -13.17
C ASP A 393 -0.40 -20.98 -13.80
N LEU A 394 -1.20 -21.04 -14.87
CA LEU A 394 -1.82 -19.87 -15.50
C LEU A 394 -2.69 -19.08 -14.52
N TYR A 395 -3.54 -19.76 -13.75
CA TYR A 395 -4.39 -19.13 -12.75
C TYR A 395 -3.56 -18.43 -11.66
N THR A 396 -2.48 -19.06 -11.21
CA THR A 396 -1.63 -18.50 -10.15
C THR A 396 -0.90 -17.24 -10.64
N GLU A 397 -0.44 -17.21 -11.90
CA GLU A 397 0.12 -16.01 -12.53
C GLU A 397 -0.90 -14.86 -12.62
N ALA A 398 -2.15 -15.17 -12.97
CA ALA A 398 -3.23 -14.19 -13.03
C ALA A 398 -3.57 -13.64 -11.64
N LEU A 399 -3.78 -14.54 -10.67
CA LEU A 399 -4.16 -14.20 -9.31
C LEU A 399 -3.14 -13.26 -8.65
N TYR A 400 -1.84 -13.56 -8.76
CA TYR A 400 -0.82 -12.70 -8.17
C TYR A 400 -0.77 -11.32 -8.82
N ARG A 401 -0.98 -11.19 -10.13
CA ARG A 401 -1.04 -9.89 -10.81
C ARG A 401 -2.27 -9.07 -10.43
N VAL A 402 -3.43 -9.70 -10.30
CA VAL A 402 -4.65 -9.06 -9.77
C VAL A 402 -4.41 -8.58 -8.34
N ILE A 403 -3.82 -9.40 -7.47
CA ILE A 403 -3.51 -9.00 -6.09
C ILE A 403 -2.49 -7.85 -6.07
N PHE A 404 -1.46 -7.89 -6.92
CA PHE A 404 -0.42 -6.86 -6.96
C PHE A 404 -1.01 -5.46 -7.17
N ILE A 405 -1.86 -5.28 -8.19
CA ILE A 405 -2.49 -3.99 -8.45
C ILE A 405 -3.66 -3.71 -7.49
N GLY A 406 -4.43 -4.73 -7.09
CA GLY A 406 -5.53 -4.56 -6.14
C GLY A 406 -5.10 -4.23 -4.71
N ALA A 407 -3.90 -4.62 -4.30
CA ALA A 407 -3.31 -4.30 -3.00
C ALA A 407 -2.63 -2.92 -2.97
N GLU A 408 -2.22 -2.41 -4.13
CA GLU A 408 -1.57 -1.11 -4.29
C GLU A 408 -2.55 0.06 -4.15
N ASN A 409 -2.09 1.16 -3.55
CA ASN A 409 -2.98 2.23 -3.07
C ASN A 409 -3.10 3.47 -3.97
N SER A 410 -2.49 3.50 -5.15
CA SER A 410 -2.63 4.62 -6.11
C SER A 410 -3.69 4.39 -7.19
N ILE A 411 -4.19 3.14 -7.31
CA ILE A 411 -5.03 2.71 -8.43
C ILE A 411 -4.31 2.98 -9.76
N GLY A 412 -3.04 2.58 -9.82
CA GLY A 412 -2.17 2.68 -10.99
C GLY A 412 -1.51 4.04 -11.20
N PHE A 413 -1.90 5.12 -10.51
CA PHE A 413 -1.28 6.44 -10.73
C PHE A 413 0.22 6.48 -10.44
N HIS A 414 0.72 5.66 -9.51
CA HIS A 414 2.16 5.55 -9.25
C HIS A 414 2.95 5.05 -10.47
N ASN A 415 2.35 4.20 -11.32
CA ASN A 415 2.97 3.71 -12.55
C ASN A 415 1.91 3.24 -13.55
N PRO A 416 1.31 4.15 -14.34
CA PRO A 416 0.08 3.87 -15.08
C PRO A 416 0.23 2.76 -16.12
N THR A 417 1.28 2.83 -16.93
CA THR A 417 1.53 1.87 -18.01
C THR A 417 1.93 0.50 -17.48
N GLU A 418 2.73 0.44 -16.40
CA GLU A 418 3.05 -0.84 -15.75
C GLU A 418 1.81 -1.46 -15.11
N ALA A 419 0.96 -0.68 -14.43
CA ALA A 419 -0.29 -1.20 -13.88
C ALA A 419 -1.20 -1.79 -14.96
N GLN A 420 -1.29 -1.12 -16.13
CA GLN A 420 -2.03 -1.63 -17.28
C GLN A 420 -1.40 -2.90 -17.86
N ARG A 421 -0.06 -2.96 -18.00
CA ARG A 421 0.65 -4.17 -18.46
C ARG A 421 0.35 -5.35 -17.53
N VAL A 422 0.51 -5.17 -16.23
CA VAL A 422 0.29 -6.20 -15.22
C VAL A 422 -1.15 -6.73 -15.25
N LEU A 423 -2.15 -5.84 -15.40
CA LEU A 423 -3.55 -6.25 -15.51
C LEU A 423 -3.89 -6.88 -16.86
N GLY A 424 -3.29 -6.41 -17.96
CA GLY A 424 -3.41 -7.04 -19.28
C GLY A 424 -2.87 -8.47 -19.27
N ASP A 425 -1.71 -8.68 -18.66
CA ASP A 425 -1.14 -10.01 -18.44
C ASP A 425 -2.05 -10.87 -17.55
N ALA A 426 -2.63 -10.30 -16.49
CA ALA A 426 -3.56 -11.00 -15.62
C ALA A 426 -4.78 -11.53 -16.38
N ILE A 427 -5.38 -10.71 -17.24
CA ILE A 427 -6.49 -11.10 -18.12
C ILE A 427 -6.04 -12.22 -19.05
N ALA A 428 -4.89 -12.07 -19.72
CA ALA A 428 -4.37 -13.08 -20.65
C ALA A 428 -4.14 -14.45 -19.96
N TYR A 429 -3.57 -14.45 -18.76
CA TYR A 429 -3.35 -15.66 -17.97
C TYR A 429 -4.66 -16.29 -17.49
N ALA A 430 -5.61 -15.49 -16.99
CA ALA A 430 -6.89 -15.99 -16.50
C ALA A 430 -7.75 -16.57 -17.64
N SER A 431 -7.84 -15.89 -18.79
CA SER A 431 -8.58 -16.40 -19.96
C SER A 431 -7.96 -17.69 -20.52
N LYS A 432 -6.63 -17.80 -20.55
CA LYS A 432 -5.97 -19.08 -20.92
C LYS A 432 -6.24 -20.19 -19.91
N SER A 433 -6.23 -19.88 -18.61
CA SER A 433 -6.58 -20.84 -17.55
C SER A 433 -8.01 -21.36 -17.74
N GLU A 434 -8.98 -20.46 -17.94
CA GLU A 434 -10.36 -20.82 -18.24
C GLU A 434 -10.47 -21.73 -19.47
N ALA A 435 -9.83 -21.39 -20.59
CA ALA A 435 -9.90 -22.17 -21.82
C ALA A 435 -9.36 -23.61 -21.62
N VAL A 436 -8.25 -23.75 -20.89
CA VAL A 436 -7.69 -25.07 -20.54
C VAL A 436 -8.63 -25.85 -19.63
N LEU A 437 -9.22 -25.21 -18.62
CA LEU A 437 -10.17 -25.85 -17.70
C LEU A 437 -11.42 -26.32 -18.43
N ARG A 438 -12.03 -25.48 -19.27
CA ARG A 438 -13.20 -25.84 -20.07
C ARG A 438 -12.91 -27.02 -20.99
N THR A 439 -11.74 -27.01 -21.66
CA THR A 439 -11.30 -28.11 -22.52
C THR A 439 -11.14 -29.42 -21.73
N MET A 440 -10.49 -29.35 -20.56
CA MET A 440 -10.28 -30.50 -19.70
C MET A 440 -11.60 -31.08 -19.17
N LEU A 441 -12.51 -30.22 -18.71
CA LEU A 441 -13.81 -30.61 -18.19
C LEU A 441 -14.69 -31.23 -19.28
N ALA A 442 -14.72 -30.64 -20.48
CA ALA A 442 -15.45 -31.19 -21.62
C ALA A 442 -14.92 -32.58 -22.01
N LYS A 443 -13.59 -32.78 -22.06
CA LYS A 443 -12.97 -34.10 -22.31
C LYS A 443 -13.36 -35.16 -21.27
N ALA A 444 -13.61 -34.75 -20.03
CA ALA A 444 -14.08 -35.63 -18.96
C ALA A 444 -15.60 -35.85 -18.96
N GLY A 445 -16.32 -35.29 -19.95
CA GLY A 445 -17.78 -35.34 -20.02
C GLY A 445 -18.44 -34.62 -18.85
N VAL A 446 -17.85 -33.50 -18.41
CA VAL A 446 -18.45 -32.57 -17.44
C VAL A 446 -19.04 -31.40 -18.22
N GLU A 447 -20.33 -31.15 -18.04
CA GLU A 447 -20.99 -30.00 -18.64
C GLU A 447 -20.54 -28.72 -17.94
N VAL A 448 -20.14 -27.72 -18.73
CA VAL A 448 -19.68 -26.42 -18.21
C VAL A 448 -20.56 -25.32 -18.82
N PRO A 449 -21.33 -24.58 -18.01
CA PRO A 449 -22.17 -23.52 -18.54
C PRO A 449 -21.32 -22.40 -19.14
N VAL A 450 -21.85 -21.70 -20.14
CA VAL A 450 -21.17 -20.55 -20.76
C VAL A 450 -20.89 -19.49 -19.70
N ASN A 451 -21.91 -19.13 -18.93
CA ASN A 451 -21.80 -18.22 -17.79
C ASN A 451 -21.55 -18.98 -16.48
N ILE A 452 -20.42 -18.74 -15.84
CA ILE A 452 -20.09 -19.35 -14.54
C ILE A 452 -20.66 -18.49 -13.43
N ASN A 453 -21.63 -19.03 -12.68
CA ASN A 453 -22.15 -18.36 -11.50
C ASN A 453 -21.06 -18.26 -10.42
N LEU A 454 -20.69 -17.03 -10.07
CA LEU A 454 -19.67 -16.76 -9.05
C LEU A 454 -20.20 -16.96 -7.62
N GLU A 455 -21.52 -16.96 -7.42
CA GLU A 455 -22.16 -17.10 -6.10
C GLU A 455 -21.62 -16.07 -5.08
N LEU A 456 -21.39 -14.82 -5.52
CA LEU A 456 -20.71 -13.80 -4.70
C LEU A 456 -21.37 -13.54 -3.35
N ASP A 457 -22.70 -13.65 -3.27
CA ASP A 457 -23.45 -13.48 -2.01
C ASP A 457 -23.00 -14.42 -0.90
N LYS A 458 -22.52 -15.63 -1.25
CA LYS A 458 -21.94 -16.61 -0.31
C LYS A 458 -20.68 -16.07 0.38
N TYR A 459 -19.91 -15.25 -0.33
CA TYR A 459 -18.61 -14.75 0.12
C TYR A 459 -18.70 -13.34 0.71
N LEU A 460 -19.66 -12.51 0.28
CA LEU A 460 -19.77 -11.11 0.69
C LEU A 460 -20.50 -10.92 2.02
N ASN A 461 -21.29 -11.90 2.46
CA ASN A 461 -22.15 -11.82 3.63
C ASN A 461 -21.72 -12.77 4.73
N ASN A 462 -22.12 -12.45 5.97
CA ASN A 462 -21.85 -13.27 7.17
C ASN A 462 -20.34 -13.56 7.37
N ARG A 463 -19.49 -12.58 7.05
CA ARG A 463 -18.02 -12.72 7.14
C ARG A 463 -17.53 -12.50 8.56
N GLY A 464 -16.76 -13.46 9.09
CA GLY A 464 -16.03 -13.32 10.35
C GLY A 464 -16.88 -13.27 11.61
N GLU A 465 -16.25 -12.95 12.73
CA GLU A 465 -16.92 -12.87 14.05
C GLU A 465 -17.94 -11.73 14.09
N LYS A 466 -17.65 -10.64 13.38
CA LYS A 466 -18.52 -9.46 13.26
C LYS A 466 -19.71 -9.67 12.31
N LYS A 467 -19.79 -10.80 11.59
CA LYS A 467 -20.80 -11.09 10.56
C LYS A 467 -20.93 -9.95 9.55
N LEU A 468 -19.81 -9.45 9.03
CA LEU A 468 -19.77 -8.34 8.07
C LEU A 468 -20.62 -8.69 6.83
N LYS A 469 -21.36 -7.71 6.35
CA LYS A 469 -22.30 -7.82 5.22
C LYS A 469 -21.79 -7.04 4.01
N PHE A 470 -22.31 -7.39 2.84
CA PHE A 470 -22.09 -6.61 1.63
C PHE A 470 -22.68 -5.20 1.79
N LYS A 471 -21.94 -4.20 1.31
CA LYS A 471 -22.34 -2.79 1.28
C LYS A 471 -22.42 -2.32 -0.19
N PRO A 472 -23.55 -2.54 -0.88
CA PRO A 472 -23.66 -2.28 -2.32
C PRO A 472 -23.39 -0.81 -2.69
N GLU A 473 -23.65 0.13 -1.78
CA GLU A 473 -23.36 1.55 -1.96
C GLU A 473 -21.86 1.87 -2.04
N GLN A 474 -20.99 0.94 -1.63
CA GLN A 474 -19.54 1.09 -1.71
C GLN A 474 -18.94 0.51 -3.00
N GLU A 475 -19.68 -0.33 -3.71
CA GLU A 475 -19.19 -1.08 -4.88
C GLU A 475 -18.67 -0.17 -5.99
N PHE A 476 -17.45 -0.43 -6.47
CA PHE A 476 -16.96 0.17 -7.69
C PHE A 476 -17.46 -0.60 -8.90
N LYS A 477 -18.28 0.07 -9.71
CA LYS A 477 -18.68 -0.39 -11.03
C LYS A 477 -17.56 -0.08 -12.04
N ASP A 478 -17.40 -0.93 -13.06
CA ASP A 478 -16.49 -0.66 -14.18
C ASP A 478 -16.84 0.71 -14.78
N PRO A 479 -15.93 1.71 -14.72
CA PRO A 479 -16.21 3.08 -15.18
C PRO A 479 -16.60 3.18 -16.66
N PHE A 480 -16.28 2.17 -17.46
CA PHE A 480 -16.58 2.12 -18.90
C PHE A 480 -17.75 1.17 -19.23
N GLY A 481 -18.43 0.61 -18.22
CA GLY A 481 -19.61 -0.24 -18.41
C GLY A 481 -19.36 -1.59 -19.09
N THR A 482 -18.12 -1.93 -19.44
CA THR A 482 -17.81 -3.09 -20.27
C THR A 482 -18.03 -4.39 -19.50
N GLN A 483 -17.59 -4.47 -18.24
CA GLN A 483 -17.83 -5.65 -17.40
C GLN A 483 -19.33 -5.96 -17.25
N GLN A 484 -20.15 -4.94 -16.99
CA GLN A 484 -21.61 -5.09 -16.85
C GLN A 484 -22.24 -5.48 -18.18
N ASN A 485 -21.76 -4.93 -19.30
CA ASN A 485 -22.23 -5.32 -20.63
C ASN A 485 -21.92 -6.80 -20.93
N ILE A 486 -20.73 -7.29 -20.56
CA ILE A 486 -20.38 -8.73 -20.67
C ILE A 486 -21.35 -9.58 -19.83
N GLU A 487 -21.61 -9.19 -18.58
CA GLU A 487 -22.54 -9.90 -17.69
C GLU A 487 -23.97 -9.93 -18.24
N VAL A 488 -24.43 -8.87 -18.90
CA VAL A 488 -25.75 -8.82 -19.57
C VAL A 488 -25.78 -9.72 -20.80
N LEU A 489 -24.73 -9.72 -21.64
CA LEU A 489 -24.66 -10.56 -22.84
C LEU A 489 -24.56 -12.06 -22.55
N LEU A 490 -24.11 -12.43 -21.35
CA LEU A 490 -23.97 -13.82 -20.89
C LEU A 490 -25.19 -14.34 -20.10
N LYS A 491 -26.20 -13.50 -19.83
CA LYS A 491 -27.49 -13.91 -19.28
C LYS A 491 -28.47 -14.19 -20.40
#